data_AF-A0A2N0QQX0-F1
#
_entry.id   AF-A0A2N0QQX0-F1
#
_cell.length_a   1.000
_cell.length_b   1.000
_cell.length_c   1.000
_cell.angle_alpha   90.00
_cell.angle_beta   90.00
_cell.angle_gamma   90.00
#
_symmetry.space_group_name_H-M   'P 1'
#
loop_
_entity.id
_entity.type
_entity.pdbx_description
1 polymer ?
#
loop_
_entity_poly.entity_id
_entity_poly.type
_entity_poly.pdbx_seq_one_letter_code
_entity_poly.pdbx_strand_id
1 'polypeptide(L)' 'MFSFTDGKNISTAKLGYVKKPNYAIYCDNSQGPHMGYFYCKGYNIWNTYGGNFYPNIGIPTSNFSVDYYEVFQVIIK' A
#
# COMPACT_ATOMS: atom_id res chain seq x y z
N MET A 1 -3.29 5.99 -0.18
CA MET A 1 -3.33 4.94 0.85
C MET A 1 -3.99 5.49 2.09
N PHE A 2 -4.74 4.67 2.82
CA PHE A 2 -5.33 5.07 4.10
C PHE A 2 -5.01 3.99 5.14
N SER A 3 -4.83 4.39 6.40
CA SER A 3 -4.67 3.46 7.51
C SER A 3 -5.62 3.86 8.63
N PHE A 4 -6.21 2.85 9.26
CA PHE A 4 -7.05 3.00 10.43
C PHE A 4 -6.45 2.17 11.55
N THR A 5 -6.36 2.75 12.75
CA THR A 5 -6.03 1.96 13.95
C THR A 5 -7.24 1.12 14.37
N ASP A 6 -8.45 1.66 14.16
CA ASP A 6 -9.72 0.96 14.34
C ASP A 6 -10.59 1.23 13.11
N GLY A 7 -10.94 0.17 12.37
CA GLY A 7 -11.77 0.25 11.16
C GLY A 7 -13.20 0.75 11.41
N LYS A 8 -13.67 0.75 12.66
CA LYS A 8 -14.96 1.35 13.06
C LYS A 8 -14.86 2.86 13.30
N ASN A 9 -13.66 3.37 13.52
CA ASN A 9 -13.43 4.79 13.82
C ASN A 9 -12.72 5.50 12.67
N ILE A 10 -13.51 5.90 11.67
CA ILE A 10 -13.02 6.60 10.48
C ILE A 10 -12.36 7.96 10.78
N SER A 11 -12.64 8.59 11.93
CA SER A 11 -12.03 9.87 12.31
C SER A 11 -10.52 9.75 12.58
N THR A 12 -10.05 8.53 12.88
CA THR A 12 -8.63 8.23 13.12
C THR A 12 -7.86 7.87 11.85
N ALA A 13 -8.51 7.96 10.68
CA ALA A 13 -7.90 7.65 9.41
C ALA A 13 -6.68 8.53 9.15
N LYS A 14 -5.55 7.91 8.84
CA LYS A 14 -4.40 8.62 8.29
C LYS A 14 -4.39 8.46 6.79
N LEU A 15 -4.28 9.59 6.09
CA LEU A 15 -4.20 9.63 4.63
C LEU A 15 -2.74 9.73 4.19
N GLY A 16 -2.34 8.80 3.33
CA GLY A 16 -1.05 8.79 2.69
C GLY A 16 -1.20 9.01 1.18
N TYR A 17 -1.11 10.28 0.78
CA TYR A 17 -1.07 10.66 -0.63
C TYR A 17 0.25 10.23 -1.26
N VAL A 18 0.19 9.81 -2.52
CA VAL A 18 1.39 9.39 -3.23
C VAL A 18 2.37 10.56 -3.39
N LYS A 19 3.65 10.31 -3.10
CA LYS A 19 4.74 11.28 -3.31
C LYS A 19 5.36 11.16 -4.70
N LYS A 20 5.39 9.95 -5.26
CA LYS A 20 5.95 9.65 -6.57
C LYS A 20 4.94 8.84 -7.41
N PRO A 21 4.02 9.51 -8.13
CA PRO A 21 2.93 8.86 -8.88
C PRO A 21 3.39 7.76 -9.84
N ASN A 22 4.51 7.97 -10.53
CA ASN A 22 5.04 7.03 -11.53
C ASN A 22 5.51 5.68 -10.94
N TYR A 23 5.58 5.57 -9.62
CA TYR A 23 6.02 4.38 -8.89
C TYR A 23 5.01 3.98 -7.80
N ALA A 24 3.79 4.53 -7.85
CA ALA A 24 2.75 4.28 -6.86
C ALA A 24 2.13 2.90 -7.01
N ILE A 25 1.93 2.52 -8.26
CA ILE A 25 1.41 1.24 -8.69
C ILE A 25 2.32 0.77 -9.81
N TYR A 26 2.82 -0.44 -9.68
CA TYR A 26 3.59 -1.10 -10.72
C TYR A 26 2.75 -2.27 -11.24
N CYS A 27 2.65 -2.38 -12.55
CA CYS A 27 2.04 -3.50 -13.23
C CYS A 27 2.99 -3.88 -14.36
N ASP A 28 3.41 -5.14 -14.38
CA ASP A 28 4.31 -5.65 -15.41
C ASP A 28 3.66 -6.86 -16.07
N ASN A 29 4.01 -7.15 -17.32
CA ASN A 29 3.40 -8.27 -18.04
C ASN A 29 3.63 -9.63 -17.36
N SER A 30 4.69 -9.75 -16.55
CA SER A 30 5.02 -10.96 -15.80
C SER A 30 4.52 -10.95 -14.35
N GLN A 31 3.91 -9.86 -13.88
CA GLN A 31 3.52 -9.69 -12.48
C GLN A 31 2.13 -9.06 -12.33
N GLY A 32 1.39 -9.49 -11.30
CA GLY A 32 0.17 -8.77 -10.90
C GLY A 32 0.47 -7.33 -10.45
N PRO A 33 -0.56 -6.48 -10.33
CA PRO A 33 -0.38 -5.13 -9.83
C PRO A 33 0.19 -5.15 -8.40
N HIS A 34 1.28 -4.41 -8.17
CA HIS A 34 1.80 -4.16 -6.83
C HIS A 34 1.65 -2.69 -6.44
N MET A 35 1.52 -2.42 -5.14
CA MET A 35 1.46 -1.07 -4.59
C MET A 35 2.85 -0.59 -4.21
N GLY A 36 3.51 0.18 -5.08
CA GLY A 36 4.83 0.76 -4.89
C GLY A 36 5.84 -0.16 -4.20
N TYR A 37 6.28 0.17 -2.99
CA TYR A 37 7.34 -0.55 -2.28
C TYR A 37 6.86 -1.71 -1.40
N PHE A 38 5.60 -2.12 -1.54
CA PHE A 38 5.04 -3.26 -0.85
C PHE A 38 5.45 -4.55 -1.58
N TYR A 39 6.25 -5.36 -0.90
CA TYR A 39 6.79 -6.60 -1.44
C TYR A 39 6.22 -7.80 -0.69
N CYS A 40 5.51 -8.67 -1.42
CA CYS A 40 5.05 -9.95 -0.90
C CYS A 40 6.19 -10.98 -0.96
N LYS A 41 6.61 -11.50 0.20
CA LYS A 41 7.61 -12.57 0.35
C LYS A 41 7.01 -13.97 0.18
N GLY A 42 5.71 -14.07 -0.11
CA GLY A 42 4.94 -15.32 -0.09
C GLY A 42 4.25 -15.54 1.26
N TYR A 43 3.31 -16.51 1.30
CA TYR A 43 2.56 -16.89 2.50
C TYR A 43 1.94 -15.71 3.27
N ASN A 44 1.38 -14.73 2.55
CA ASN A 44 0.79 -13.52 3.11
C ASN A 44 1.75 -12.62 3.90
N ILE A 45 3.06 -12.85 3.82
CA ILE A 45 4.06 -12.01 4.48
C ILE A 45 4.47 -10.89 3.53
N TRP A 46 4.22 -9.66 3.97
CA TRP A 46 4.58 -8.45 3.26
C TRP A 46 5.65 -7.67 4.00
N ASN A 47 6.41 -6.90 3.25
CA ASN A 47 7.35 -5.94 3.78
C ASN A 47 7.26 -4.64 2.98
N THR A 48 7.55 -3.53 3.64
CA THR A 48 7.73 -2.26 2.95
C THR A 48 9.21 -1.91 2.91
N TYR A 49 9.86 -2.08 1.76
CA TYR A 49 11.25 -1.62 1.58
C TYR A 49 11.24 -0.09 1.56
N GLY A 50 11.71 0.56 2.62
CA GLY A 50 11.59 1.99 2.95
C GLY A 50 11.73 3.00 1.80
N GLY A 51 10.73 3.04 0.93
CA GLY A 51 10.73 3.82 -0.29
C GLY A 51 9.97 5.12 -0.11
N ASN A 52 10.45 6.18 -0.76
CA ASN A 52 9.86 7.53 -0.71
C ASN A 52 8.61 7.69 -1.59
N PHE A 53 7.80 6.63 -1.75
CA PHE A 53 6.64 6.62 -2.67
C PHE A 53 5.35 7.04 -1.98
N TYR A 54 5.20 6.69 -0.70
CA TYR A 54 4.09 7.10 0.17
C TYR A 54 4.67 7.70 1.48
N PRO A 55 3.95 8.60 2.17
CA PRO A 55 4.31 9.06 3.51
C PRO A 55 4.14 7.94 4.53
N ASN A 56 4.88 8.05 5.64
CA ASN A 56 4.69 7.17 6.78
C ASN A 56 3.33 7.46 7.43
N ILE A 57 2.38 6.55 7.27
CA ILE A 57 1.06 6.60 7.92
C ILE A 57 0.90 5.51 8.99
N GLY A 58 2.02 5.00 9.53
CA GLY A 58 2.03 3.96 10.55
C GLY A 58 1.96 2.53 9.99
N ILE A 59 2.44 2.32 8.76
CA ILE A 59 2.52 0.98 8.17
C ILE A 59 3.82 0.31 8.63
N PRO A 60 3.80 -0.97 9.02
CA PRO A 60 5.00 -1.66 9.49
C PRO A 60 6.10 -1.72 8.43
N THR A 61 7.33 -1.44 8.83
CA THR A 61 8.52 -1.57 7.98
C THR A 61 9.21 -2.92 8.10
N SER A 62 8.83 -3.72 9.10
CA SER A 62 9.22 -5.13 9.26
C SER A 62 8.28 -6.05 8.47
N ASN A 63 8.45 -7.37 8.57
CA ASN A 63 7.49 -8.30 8.00
C ASN A 63 6.15 -8.20 8.74
N PHE A 64 5.04 -8.13 8.00
CA PHE A 64 3.67 -8.14 8.54
C PHE A 64 2.77 -9.02 7.66
N SER A 65 1.68 -9.53 8.25
CA SER A 65 0.68 -10.31 7.52
C SER A 65 -0.30 -9.38 6.80
N VAL A 66 -0.70 -9.76 5.58
CA VAL A 66 -1.79 -9.13 4.84
C VAL A 66 -2.77 -10.22 4.44
N ASP A 67 -4.00 -10.12 4.94
CA ASP A 67 -5.04 -11.11 4.64
C ASP A 67 -5.60 -10.89 3.23
N TYR A 68 -5.92 -9.64 2.90
CA TYR A 68 -6.48 -9.23 1.62
C TYR A 68 -5.94 -7.85 1.22
N TYR A 69 -5.73 -7.64 -0.08
CA TYR A 69 -5.46 -6.32 -0.65
C TYR A 69 -6.26 -6.14 -1.93
N GLU A 70 -6.66 -4.91 -2.20
CA GLU A 70 -7.41 -4.55 -3.40
C GLU A 70 -6.88 -3.24 -3.96
N VAL A 71 -6.73 -3.18 -5.29
CA VAL A 71 -6.24 -2.01 -6.02
C VAL A 71 -7.31 -1.59 -7.01
N PHE A 72 -7.76 -0.35 -6.90
CA PHE A 72 -8.75 0.22 -7.81
C PHE A 72 -8.14 1.37 -8.60
N GLN A 73 -8.44 1.43 -9.90
CA GLN A 73 -8.19 2.61 -10.72
C GLN A 73 -9.49 3.40 -10.83
N VAL A 74 -9.53 4.60 -10.26
CA VAL A 74 -10.65 5.52 -10.42
C VAL A 74 -10.42 6.32 -11.69
N ILE A 75 -11.25 6.10 -12.72
CA ILE A 75 -11.26 6.89 -13.95
C ILE A 75 -12.33 7.96 -13.79
N ILE A 76 -11.91 9.22 -13.69
CA ILE A 76 -12.81 10.38 -13.69
C ILE A 76 -12.93 10.86 -15.13
N LYS A 77 -14.17 11.00 -15.61
CA LYS A 77 -14.50 11.56 -16.94
C LYS A 77 -14.52 13.09 -16.90
#